data_AF-A0A6L3MVA3-F1
#
_entry.id   AF-A0A6L3MVA3-F1
#
_cell.length_a   1.000
_cell.length_b   1.000
_cell.length_c   1.000
_cell.angle_alpha   90.00
_cell.angle_beta   90.00
_cell.angle_gamma   90.00
#
_symmetry.space_group_name_H-M   'P 1'
#
loop_
_entity.id
_entity.type
_entity.pdbx_description
1 polymer ?
#
loop_
_entity_poly.entity_id
_entity_poly.type
_entity_poly.pdbx_seq_one_letter_code
_entity_poly.pdbx_strand_id
1 'polypeptide(L)'
;MTEKNRKNVAAFCRFAIVYVMLFICAGNVTNSMLLKWGFRDDQGGNFATSYSLVGMMNGDAPKPFVYRSSFPKAAKWLAERLDSEKQQKIYRSITRHDSLRNAYFTSVPSEYWTPVVAITYHLTYIAIVLSALFALLLVYKLARLHGMSFGQSVGFLAAFSFIYPLTFQQGGYYYDFFEILGALGACYFLLRQRMMACTLLIAIFSLNKETFFLVPLALFFLHDSDVAPWKRFGWLAAQLAICFATRRFIMSGYADNDGDFVAFQLWSNLKFWVNPASYLSFYNLIGKGIFTPSLENPLMLVPLAVFFRAAWRNTPTRYRRYFLAAFVPVVPLFLLFGCRDEARNFSVVFPAIILIALHGASRFNAIFGGSADASDDTHFPPRRPDVEMTTEAAQ
;
A
#
# COMPACT_ATOMS: atom_id res chain seq x y z
N MET A 1 18.48 -23.41 -32.67
CA MET A 1 17.71 -22.23 -32.18
C MET A 1 18.63 -21.02 -32.24
N THR A 2 18.22 -19.91 -32.89
CA THR A 2 19.06 -18.71 -33.00
C THR A 2 19.24 -18.02 -31.64
N GLU A 3 20.32 -17.26 -31.46
CA GLU A 3 20.56 -16.49 -30.23
C GLU A 3 19.41 -15.53 -29.91
N LYS A 4 18.84 -14.89 -30.95
CA LYS A 4 17.63 -14.06 -30.87
C LYS A 4 16.45 -14.82 -30.28
N ASN A 5 16.21 -16.06 -30.74
CA ASN A 5 15.14 -16.90 -30.22
C ASN A 5 15.37 -17.27 -28.75
N ARG A 6 16.61 -17.55 -28.34
CA ARG A 6 16.95 -17.83 -26.94
C ARG A 6 16.69 -16.62 -26.03
N LYS A 7 17.06 -15.41 -26.47
CA LYS A 7 16.80 -14.15 -25.74
C LYS A 7 15.30 -13.88 -25.60
N ASN A 8 14.52 -14.08 -26.66
CA ASN A 8 13.06 -13.89 -26.64
C ASN A 8 12.37 -14.87 -25.70
N VAL A 9 12.74 -16.15 -25.74
CA VAL A 9 12.19 -17.17 -24.83
C VAL A 9 12.52 -16.85 -23.39
N ALA A 10 13.77 -16.45 -23.09
CA ALA A 10 14.15 -16.07 -21.73
C ALA A 10 13.40 -14.83 -21.22
N ALA A 11 13.18 -13.84 -22.08
CA ALA A 11 12.39 -12.65 -21.75
C ALA A 11 10.92 -13.01 -21.46
N PHE A 12 10.33 -13.87 -22.30
CA PHE A 12 8.98 -14.37 -22.10
C PHE A 12 8.85 -15.16 -20.79
N CYS A 13 9.78 -16.07 -20.48
CA CYS A 13 9.76 -16.82 -19.22
C CYS A 13 9.86 -15.88 -18.01
N ARG A 14 10.74 -14.87 -18.05
CA ARG A 14 10.86 -13.87 -16.97
C ARG A 14 9.58 -13.06 -16.80
N PHE A 15 8.95 -12.66 -17.90
CA PHE A 15 7.67 -11.98 -17.88
C PHE A 15 6.58 -12.87 -17.26
N ALA A 16 6.45 -14.12 -17.72
CA ALA A 16 5.47 -15.07 -17.22
C ALA A 16 5.63 -15.34 -15.71
N ILE A 17 6.87 -15.52 -15.23
CA ILE A 17 7.15 -15.70 -13.80
C ILE A 17 6.72 -14.47 -13.00
N VAL A 18 7.12 -13.26 -13.41
CA VAL A 18 6.75 -12.03 -12.70
C VAL A 18 5.23 -11.81 -12.74
N TYR A 19 4.60 -12.06 -13.88
CA TYR A 19 3.15 -11.96 -14.05
C TYR A 19 2.42 -12.89 -13.09
N VAL A 20 2.72 -14.19 -13.12
CA VAL A 20 2.09 -15.17 -12.22
C VAL A 20 2.35 -14.83 -10.76
N MET A 21 3.59 -14.48 -10.40
CA MET A 21 3.94 -14.12 -9.03
C MET A 21 3.20 -12.86 -8.55
N LEU A 22 3.02 -11.86 -9.41
CA LEU A 22 2.24 -10.66 -9.08
C LEU A 22 0.78 -11.02 -8.77
N PHE A 23 0.15 -11.88 -9.56
CA PHE A 23 -1.24 -12.28 -9.32
C PHE A 23 -1.39 -13.11 -8.04
N ILE A 24 -0.49 -14.07 -7.79
CA ILE A 24 -0.50 -14.87 -6.55
C ILE A 24 -0.31 -13.96 -5.34
N CYS A 25 0.68 -13.07 -5.39
CA CYS A 25 0.99 -12.17 -4.28
C CYS A 25 -0.12 -11.13 -4.05
N ALA A 26 -0.66 -10.54 -5.11
CA ALA A 26 -1.78 -9.59 -5.00
C ALA A 26 -3.00 -10.30 -4.42
N GLY A 27 -3.34 -11.49 -4.94
CA GLY A 27 -4.42 -12.32 -4.42
C GLY A 27 -4.23 -12.68 -2.94
N ASN A 28 -3.02 -13.05 -2.51
CA ASN A 28 -2.72 -13.30 -1.10
C ASN A 28 -3.03 -12.07 -0.23
N VAL A 29 -2.55 -10.90 -0.64
CA VAL A 29 -2.75 -9.66 0.13
C VAL A 29 -4.23 -9.26 0.17
N THR A 30 -4.90 -9.23 -0.98
CA THR A 30 -6.30 -8.79 -1.04
C THR A 30 -7.22 -9.79 -0.35
N ASN A 31 -7.01 -11.10 -0.52
CA ASN A 31 -7.84 -12.11 0.13
C ASN A 31 -7.66 -12.08 1.65
N SER A 32 -6.43 -11.89 2.14
CA SER A 32 -6.15 -11.79 3.58
C SER A 32 -6.92 -10.65 4.25
N MET A 33 -7.11 -9.53 3.54
CA MET A 33 -7.90 -8.39 4.01
C MET A 33 -9.40 -8.63 3.82
N LEU A 34 -9.84 -9.03 2.63
CA LEU A 34 -11.26 -9.17 2.29
C LEU A 34 -11.95 -10.31 3.04
N LEU A 35 -11.29 -11.44 3.30
CA LEU A 35 -11.88 -12.52 4.07
C LEU A 35 -12.15 -12.14 5.53
N LYS A 36 -11.36 -11.19 6.08
CA LYS A 36 -11.49 -10.74 7.47
C LYS A 36 -12.45 -9.57 7.60
N TRP A 37 -12.32 -8.62 6.70
CA TRP A 37 -12.95 -7.31 6.86
C TRP A 37 -14.00 -7.03 5.79
N GLY A 38 -13.99 -7.74 4.65
CA GLY A 38 -14.79 -7.37 3.48
C GLY A 38 -14.55 -5.90 3.13
N PHE A 39 -15.62 -5.10 3.10
CA PHE A 39 -15.53 -3.65 3.12
C PHE A 39 -16.15 -3.02 4.37
N ARG A 40 -15.90 -3.66 5.52
CA ARG A 40 -16.54 -3.36 6.82
C ARG A 40 -18.06 -3.47 6.71
N ASP A 41 -18.52 -4.54 6.09
CA ASP A 41 -19.95 -4.81 5.91
C ASP A 41 -20.57 -5.53 7.13
N ASP A 42 -19.74 -6.01 8.05
CA ASP A 42 -20.12 -6.74 9.27
C ASP A 42 -20.58 -5.82 10.42
N GLN A 43 -20.88 -4.56 10.11
CA GLN A 43 -21.30 -3.58 11.11
C GLN A 43 -22.77 -3.80 11.48
N GLY A 44 -23.02 -4.14 12.75
CA GLY A 44 -24.38 -4.17 13.28
C GLY A 44 -25.02 -2.77 13.32
N GLY A 45 -26.34 -2.71 13.42
CA GLY A 45 -27.09 -1.45 13.52
C GLY A 45 -27.48 -0.87 12.15
N ASN A 46 -27.43 0.47 12.01
CA ASN A 46 -27.86 1.18 10.81
C ASN A 46 -26.79 1.09 9.69
N PHE A 47 -26.88 0.04 8.88
CA PHE A 47 -25.90 -0.29 7.82
C PHE A 47 -25.63 0.86 6.83
N ALA A 48 -26.66 1.65 6.50
CA ALA A 48 -26.55 2.75 5.54
C ALA A 48 -25.74 3.95 6.06
N THR A 49 -25.68 4.14 7.39
CA THR A 49 -24.94 5.24 8.03
C THR A 49 -23.67 4.75 8.73
N SER A 50 -23.30 3.49 8.54
CA SER A 50 -22.05 2.95 9.08
C SER A 50 -20.86 3.30 8.18
N TYR A 51 -19.65 2.92 8.62
CA TYR A 51 -18.45 3.03 7.79
C TYR A 51 -18.28 1.84 6.81
N SER A 52 -19.39 1.19 6.42
CA SER A 52 -19.45 0.23 5.32
C SER A 52 -19.19 0.90 3.97
N LEU A 53 -18.96 0.10 2.92
CA LEU A 53 -18.85 0.67 1.56
C LEU A 53 -20.13 1.38 1.13
N VAL A 54 -21.30 0.89 1.55
CA VAL A 54 -22.60 1.53 1.26
C VAL A 54 -22.68 2.91 1.90
N GLY A 55 -22.37 3.05 3.19
CA GLY A 55 -22.37 4.36 3.84
C GLY A 55 -21.35 5.31 3.22
N MET A 56 -20.16 4.81 2.87
CA MET A 56 -19.13 5.64 2.23
C MET A 56 -19.55 6.11 0.83
N MET A 57 -20.04 5.22 -0.04
CA MET A 57 -20.43 5.59 -1.41
C MET A 57 -21.65 6.51 -1.47
N ASN A 58 -22.53 6.45 -0.47
CA ASN A 58 -23.66 7.39 -0.35
C ASN A 58 -23.23 8.72 0.26
N GLY A 59 -22.16 8.75 1.05
CA GLY A 59 -21.75 9.94 1.78
C GLY A 59 -22.38 10.06 3.17
N ASP A 60 -22.96 8.98 3.68
CA ASP A 60 -23.67 8.94 4.95
C ASP A 60 -22.84 8.32 6.09
N ALA A 61 -21.64 7.82 5.77
CA ALA A 61 -20.70 7.31 6.77
C ALA A 61 -20.29 8.41 7.77
N PRO A 62 -19.89 8.03 9.00
CA PRO A 62 -19.38 9.00 9.97
C PRO A 62 -17.98 9.49 9.58
N LYS A 63 -17.61 10.66 10.09
CA LYS A 63 -16.25 11.20 10.06
C LYS A 63 -15.33 10.30 10.91
N PRO A 64 -14.06 10.11 10.49
CA PRO A 64 -13.43 10.60 9.27
C PRO A 64 -13.61 9.67 8.04
N PHE A 65 -14.37 8.58 8.14
CA PHE A 65 -14.47 7.58 7.07
C PHE A 65 -15.09 8.13 5.79
N VAL A 66 -16.09 9.00 5.91
CA VAL A 66 -16.73 9.63 4.74
C VAL A 66 -15.77 10.44 3.88
N TYR A 67 -14.70 11.01 4.45
CA TYR A 67 -13.68 11.74 3.69
C TYR A 67 -12.87 10.85 2.74
N ARG A 68 -12.91 9.53 2.94
CA ARG A 68 -12.17 8.54 2.16
C ARG A 68 -13.03 7.92 1.06
N SER A 69 -14.23 8.47 0.83
CA SER A 69 -15.24 7.97 -0.11
C SER A 69 -15.02 8.34 -1.58
N SER A 70 -13.97 9.11 -1.92
CA SER A 70 -13.74 9.60 -3.29
C SER A 70 -13.80 8.49 -4.34
N PHE A 71 -13.15 7.35 -4.08
CA PHE A 71 -13.16 6.22 -5.01
C PHE A 71 -14.54 5.54 -5.13
N PRO A 72 -15.18 5.07 -4.04
CA PRO A 72 -16.48 4.42 -4.18
C PRO A 72 -17.58 5.36 -4.68
N LYS A 73 -17.51 6.67 -4.40
CA LYS A 73 -18.40 7.66 -5.01
C LYS A 73 -18.21 7.75 -6.52
N ALA A 74 -16.97 7.77 -7.00
CA ALA A 74 -16.69 7.74 -8.43
C ALA A 74 -17.20 6.44 -9.08
N ALA A 75 -17.02 5.30 -8.43
CA ALA A 75 -17.52 4.01 -8.90
C ALA A 75 -19.06 3.96 -8.94
N LYS A 76 -19.74 4.47 -7.91
CA LYS A 76 -21.19 4.62 -7.87
C LYS A 76 -21.69 5.54 -8.98
N TRP A 77 -21.06 6.71 -9.14
CA TRP A 77 -21.40 7.65 -10.20
C TRP A 77 -21.27 7.03 -11.60
N LEU A 78 -20.23 6.24 -11.85
CA LEU A 78 -20.07 5.48 -13.10
C LEU A 78 -21.20 4.46 -13.30
N ALA A 79 -21.57 3.74 -12.23
CA ALA A 79 -22.66 2.76 -12.29
C ALA A 79 -24.02 3.42 -12.56
N GLU A 80 -24.32 4.56 -11.93
CA GLU A 80 -25.55 5.33 -12.11
C GLU A 80 -25.66 5.95 -13.52
N ARG A 81 -24.52 6.19 -14.19
CA ARG A 81 -24.51 6.73 -15.56
C ARG A 81 -24.89 5.70 -16.62
N LEU A 82 -24.88 4.42 -16.28
CA LEU A 82 -25.36 3.36 -17.15
C LEU A 82 -26.88 3.40 -17.23
N ASP A 83 -27.44 3.14 -18.41
CA ASP A 83 -28.88 2.94 -18.57
C ASP A 83 -29.36 1.73 -17.76
N SER A 84 -30.64 1.78 -17.35
CA SER A 84 -31.23 0.74 -16.49
C SER A 84 -31.14 -0.66 -17.11
N GLU A 85 -31.23 -0.78 -18.44
CA GLU A 85 -31.10 -2.07 -19.13
C GLU A 85 -29.68 -2.64 -19.00
N LYS A 86 -28.64 -1.83 -19.26
CA LYS A 86 -27.25 -2.23 -19.05
C LYS A 86 -26.94 -2.55 -17.59
N GLN A 87 -27.44 -1.74 -16.64
CA GLN A 87 -27.27 -2.03 -15.20
C GLN A 87 -27.83 -3.40 -14.86
N GLN A 88 -29.05 -3.71 -15.29
CA GLN A 88 -29.68 -5.01 -15.04
C GLN A 88 -28.95 -6.16 -15.75
N LYS A 89 -28.46 -5.95 -16.98
CA LYS A 89 -27.66 -6.95 -17.70
C LYS A 89 -26.37 -7.29 -16.96
N ILE A 90 -25.63 -6.28 -16.49
CA ILE A 90 -24.40 -6.47 -15.72
C ILE A 90 -24.73 -7.12 -14.38
N TYR A 91 -25.77 -6.63 -13.67
CA TYR A 91 -26.21 -7.20 -12.41
C TYR A 91 -26.55 -8.68 -12.54
N ARG A 92 -27.33 -9.08 -13.56
CA ARG A 92 -27.63 -10.50 -13.83
C ARG A 92 -26.36 -11.31 -14.10
N SER A 93 -25.38 -10.74 -14.81
CA SER A 93 -24.11 -11.40 -15.07
C SER A 93 -23.30 -11.61 -13.79
N ILE A 94 -23.29 -10.63 -12.89
CA ILE A 94 -22.67 -10.71 -11.57
C ILE A 94 -23.39 -11.77 -10.72
N THR A 95 -24.71 -11.68 -10.61
CA THR A 95 -25.48 -12.53 -9.70
C THR A 95 -25.61 -13.98 -10.15
N ARG A 96 -25.39 -14.29 -11.43
CA ARG A 96 -25.45 -15.68 -11.95
C ARG A 96 -24.47 -16.61 -11.24
N HIS A 97 -23.29 -16.10 -10.88
CA HIS A 97 -22.26 -16.81 -10.11
C HIS A 97 -21.50 -15.82 -9.23
N ASP A 98 -22.19 -15.22 -8.25
CA ASP A 98 -21.64 -14.15 -7.41
C ASP A 98 -20.65 -14.70 -6.36
N SER A 99 -19.51 -15.20 -6.84
CA SER A 99 -18.46 -15.75 -6.00
C SER A 99 -17.89 -14.70 -5.05
N LEU A 100 -17.84 -13.43 -5.46
CA LEU A 100 -17.34 -12.34 -4.63
C LEU A 100 -18.30 -12.01 -3.50
N ARG A 101 -19.61 -11.89 -3.76
CA ARG A 101 -20.58 -11.70 -2.68
C ARG A 101 -20.56 -12.87 -1.71
N ASN A 102 -20.55 -14.10 -2.22
CA ASN A 102 -20.57 -15.30 -1.39
C ASN A 102 -19.28 -15.50 -0.59
N ALA A 103 -18.14 -14.97 -1.04
CA ALA A 103 -16.86 -15.09 -0.35
C ALA A 103 -16.54 -13.89 0.58
N TYR A 104 -16.82 -12.67 0.14
CA TYR A 104 -16.32 -11.44 0.77
C TYR A 104 -17.40 -10.46 1.23
N PHE A 105 -18.57 -10.45 0.59
CA PHE A 105 -19.62 -9.46 0.85
C PHE A 105 -20.91 -10.10 1.39
N THR A 106 -20.79 -11.22 2.10
CA THR A 106 -21.91 -11.98 2.66
C THR A 106 -22.68 -11.20 3.71
N SER A 107 -22.04 -10.22 4.35
CA SER A 107 -22.63 -9.39 5.39
C SER A 107 -23.47 -8.23 4.83
N VAL A 108 -23.46 -7.99 3.52
CA VAL A 108 -24.30 -6.95 2.91
C VAL A 108 -25.76 -7.42 2.89
N PRO A 109 -26.69 -6.70 3.57
CA PRO A 109 -28.09 -7.12 3.60
C PRO A 109 -28.71 -7.11 2.21
N SER A 110 -29.56 -8.08 1.91
CA SER A 110 -30.12 -8.29 0.56
C SER A 110 -30.91 -7.08 0.04
N GLU A 111 -31.52 -6.28 0.91
CA GLU A 111 -32.22 -5.04 0.55
C GLU A 111 -31.30 -3.97 -0.03
N TYR A 112 -30.01 -3.96 0.34
CA TYR A 112 -29.01 -3.03 -0.21
C TYR A 112 -28.32 -3.58 -1.46
N TRP A 113 -28.47 -4.87 -1.81
CA TRP A 113 -27.81 -5.49 -2.96
C TRP A 113 -28.52 -5.16 -4.29
N THR A 114 -28.59 -3.88 -4.62
CA THR A 114 -29.17 -3.37 -5.87
C THR A 114 -28.17 -3.43 -7.04
N PRO A 115 -28.60 -3.25 -8.30
CA PRO A 115 -27.69 -3.22 -9.45
C PRO A 115 -26.52 -2.23 -9.28
N VAL A 116 -26.81 -1.01 -8.82
CA VAL A 116 -25.78 0.04 -8.62
C VAL A 116 -24.80 -0.37 -7.52
N VAL A 117 -25.30 -0.89 -6.39
CA VAL A 117 -24.45 -1.35 -5.28
C VAL A 117 -23.56 -2.51 -5.72
N ALA A 118 -24.13 -3.53 -6.35
CA ALA A 118 -23.38 -4.68 -6.83
C ALA A 118 -22.27 -4.29 -7.81
N ILE A 119 -22.56 -3.41 -8.78
CA ILE A 119 -21.56 -2.88 -9.72
C ILE A 119 -20.48 -2.11 -8.97
N THR A 120 -20.85 -1.24 -8.02
CA THR A 120 -19.90 -0.43 -7.24
C THR A 120 -18.96 -1.29 -6.40
N TYR A 121 -19.47 -2.34 -5.74
CA TYR A 121 -18.66 -3.29 -4.99
C TYR A 121 -17.66 -4.01 -5.90
N HIS A 122 -18.10 -4.45 -7.08
CA HIS A 122 -17.23 -5.15 -8.05
C HIS A 122 -16.16 -4.22 -8.62
N LEU A 123 -16.50 -2.97 -8.97
CA LEU A 123 -15.52 -1.97 -9.40
C LEU A 123 -14.49 -1.67 -8.30
N THR A 124 -14.94 -1.54 -7.06
CA THR A 124 -14.07 -1.33 -5.90
C THR A 124 -13.15 -2.52 -5.67
N TYR A 125 -13.67 -3.74 -5.74
CA TYR A 125 -12.88 -4.97 -5.68
C TYR A 125 -11.80 -5.02 -6.77
N ILE A 126 -12.16 -4.77 -8.03
CA ILE A 126 -11.20 -4.77 -9.14
C ILE A 126 -10.11 -3.72 -8.89
N ALA A 127 -10.50 -2.53 -8.41
CA ALA A 127 -9.55 -1.45 -8.19
C ALA A 127 -8.58 -1.72 -7.03
N ILE A 128 -9.00 -2.38 -5.95
CA ILE A 128 -8.06 -2.79 -4.88
C ILE A 128 -7.11 -3.89 -5.36
N VAL A 129 -7.58 -4.83 -6.18
CA VAL A 129 -6.72 -5.89 -6.76
C VAL A 129 -5.69 -5.29 -7.70
N LEU A 130 -6.11 -4.38 -8.58
CA LEU A 130 -5.19 -3.66 -9.44
C LEU A 130 -4.22 -2.80 -8.63
N SER A 131 -4.69 -2.14 -7.57
CA SER A 131 -3.83 -1.32 -6.71
C SER A 131 -2.77 -2.14 -5.99
N ALA A 132 -3.15 -3.32 -5.45
CA ALA A 132 -2.22 -4.27 -4.87
C ALA A 132 -1.20 -4.78 -5.89
N LEU A 133 -1.66 -5.14 -7.10
CA LEU A 133 -0.81 -5.61 -8.19
C LEU A 133 0.22 -4.54 -8.59
N PHE A 134 -0.21 -3.29 -8.79
CA PHE A 134 0.72 -2.20 -9.13
C PHE A 134 1.65 -1.84 -7.97
N ALA A 135 1.18 -1.86 -6.73
CA ALA A 135 2.04 -1.66 -5.56
C ALA A 135 3.14 -2.73 -5.49
N LEU A 136 2.80 -4.00 -5.69
CA LEU A 136 3.77 -5.10 -5.74
C LEU A 136 4.71 -4.97 -6.94
N LEU A 137 4.21 -4.55 -8.10
CA LEU A 137 5.06 -4.27 -9.25
C LEU A 137 6.08 -3.18 -8.92
N LEU A 138 5.69 -2.13 -8.19
CA LEU A 138 6.61 -1.09 -7.73
C LEU A 138 7.63 -1.62 -6.72
N VAL A 139 7.25 -2.53 -5.81
CA VAL A 139 8.18 -3.23 -4.93
C VAL A 139 9.24 -3.99 -5.74
N TYR A 140 8.81 -4.77 -6.74
CA TYR A 140 9.72 -5.47 -7.66
C TYR A 140 10.62 -4.49 -8.41
N LYS A 141 10.07 -3.38 -8.94
CA LYS A 141 10.83 -2.37 -9.68
C LYS A 141 11.83 -1.63 -8.78
N LEU A 142 11.50 -1.37 -7.52
CA LEU A 142 12.40 -0.79 -6.53
C LEU A 142 13.55 -1.76 -6.21
N ALA A 143 13.27 -3.05 -6.06
CA ALA A 143 14.32 -4.07 -5.90
C ALA A 143 15.28 -4.11 -7.09
N ARG A 144 14.74 -4.10 -8.32
CA ARG A 144 15.54 -4.02 -9.56
C ARG A 144 16.33 -2.72 -9.66
N LEU A 145 15.76 -1.60 -9.20
CA LEU A 145 16.44 -0.29 -9.17
C LEU A 145 17.65 -0.29 -8.21
N HIS A 146 17.59 -1.09 -7.15
CA HIS A 146 18.68 -1.26 -6.17
C HIS A 146 19.65 -2.40 -6.55
N GLY A 147 19.64 -2.84 -7.81
CA GLY A 147 20.63 -3.77 -8.34
C GLY A 147 20.42 -5.25 -7.97
N MET A 148 19.33 -5.60 -7.28
CA MET A 148 19.05 -7.01 -6.96
C MET A 148 18.87 -7.84 -8.23
N SER A 149 19.33 -9.09 -8.25
CA SER A 149 19.14 -10.02 -9.36
C SER A 149 17.65 -10.32 -9.60
N PHE A 150 17.33 -10.97 -10.74
CA PHE A 150 15.94 -11.29 -11.08
C PHE A 150 15.28 -12.14 -9.99
N GLY A 151 15.93 -13.24 -9.61
CA GLY A 151 15.43 -14.16 -8.57
C GLY A 151 15.32 -13.47 -7.21
N GLN A 152 16.33 -12.67 -6.83
CA GLN A 152 16.29 -11.89 -5.59
C GLN A 152 15.12 -10.89 -5.57
N SER A 153 14.83 -10.23 -6.69
CA SER A 153 13.73 -9.24 -6.77
C SER A 153 12.36 -9.90 -6.70
N VAL A 154 12.20 -11.08 -7.33
CA VAL A 154 10.97 -11.88 -7.21
C VAL A 154 10.81 -12.41 -5.79
N GLY A 155 11.89 -12.90 -5.18
CA GLY A 155 11.90 -13.35 -3.79
C GLY A 155 11.55 -12.24 -2.80
N PHE A 156 12.08 -11.03 -3.00
CA PHE A 156 11.76 -9.86 -2.17
C PHE A 156 10.28 -9.46 -2.31
N LEU A 157 9.74 -9.47 -3.53
CA LEU A 157 8.31 -9.25 -3.77
C LEU A 157 7.45 -10.26 -3.03
N ALA A 158 7.82 -11.55 -3.06
CA ALA A 158 7.09 -12.60 -2.34
C ALA A 158 7.19 -12.42 -0.82
N ALA A 159 8.39 -12.14 -0.29
CA ALA A 159 8.57 -11.87 1.13
C ALA A 159 7.72 -10.67 1.61
N PHE A 160 7.68 -9.59 0.82
CA PHE A 160 6.83 -8.44 1.12
C PHE A 160 5.34 -8.81 1.11
N SER A 161 4.88 -9.60 0.13
CA SER A 161 3.47 -9.99 0.04
C SER A 161 3.02 -10.94 1.14
N PHE A 162 3.94 -11.68 1.76
CA PHE A 162 3.66 -12.48 2.95
C PHE A 162 3.63 -11.67 4.24
N ILE A 163 4.49 -10.66 4.37
CA ILE A 163 4.55 -9.83 5.59
C ILE A 163 3.45 -8.76 5.59
N TYR A 164 3.18 -8.11 4.46
CA TYR A 164 2.27 -6.98 4.39
C TYR A 164 0.85 -7.28 4.94
N PRO A 165 0.25 -8.46 4.74
CA PRO A 165 -1.07 -8.73 5.29
C PRO A 165 -1.10 -8.88 6.82
N LEU A 166 0.06 -9.04 7.48
CA LEU A 166 0.18 -8.93 8.94
C LEU A 166 -0.14 -7.52 9.45
N THR A 167 -0.27 -6.53 8.57
CA THR A 167 -0.61 -5.16 8.96
C THR A 167 -2.13 -4.94 9.10
N PHE A 168 -2.94 -5.90 8.62
CA PHE A 168 -4.41 -5.82 8.62
C PHE A 168 -5.08 -6.63 9.75
N GLN A 169 -4.44 -6.80 10.91
CA GLN A 169 -4.96 -7.71 11.95
C GLN A 169 -6.03 -7.09 12.84
N GLN A 170 -5.99 -5.77 13.06
CA GLN A 170 -7.01 -5.02 13.81
C GLN A 170 -7.93 -4.19 12.90
N GLY A 171 -7.65 -4.15 11.60
CA GLY A 171 -8.49 -3.49 10.63
C GLY A 171 -7.95 -3.55 9.22
N GLY A 172 -8.80 -3.29 8.24
CA GLY A 172 -8.43 -3.16 6.84
C GLY A 172 -9.53 -2.47 6.06
N TYR A 173 -9.14 -1.60 5.13
CA TYR A 173 -10.05 -0.81 4.30
C TYR A 173 -9.54 -0.74 2.87
N TYR A 174 -10.44 -0.59 1.90
CA TYR A 174 -10.05 -0.52 0.48
C TYR A 174 -9.04 0.60 0.21
N TYR A 175 -9.15 1.72 0.93
CA TYR A 175 -8.30 2.90 0.75
C TYR A 175 -6.84 2.67 1.16
N ASP A 176 -6.53 1.62 1.93
CA ASP A 176 -5.14 1.31 2.31
C ASP A 176 -4.32 0.87 1.09
N PHE A 177 -4.95 0.19 0.12
CA PHE A 177 -4.30 -0.27 -1.11
C PHE A 177 -3.95 0.89 -2.03
N PHE A 178 -4.82 1.89 -2.12
CA PHE A 178 -4.57 3.09 -2.89
C PHE A 178 -3.48 3.95 -2.22
N GLU A 179 -3.50 4.06 -0.89
CA GLU A 179 -2.48 4.81 -0.15
C GLU A 179 -1.08 4.22 -0.35
N ILE A 180 -0.92 2.89 -0.20
CA ILE A 180 0.39 2.27 -0.41
C ILE A 180 0.85 2.36 -1.87
N LEU A 181 -0.06 2.21 -2.85
CA LEU A 181 0.24 2.41 -4.27
C LEU A 181 0.74 3.84 -4.52
N GLY A 182 0.02 4.84 -4.02
CA GLY A 182 0.39 6.25 -4.16
C GLY A 182 1.75 6.55 -3.54
N ALA A 183 1.98 6.09 -2.31
CA ALA A 183 3.23 6.33 -1.58
C ALA A 183 4.43 5.65 -2.26
N LEU A 184 4.28 4.39 -2.69
CA LEU A 184 5.33 3.67 -3.43
C LEU A 184 5.57 4.28 -4.81
N GLY A 185 4.51 4.69 -5.50
CA GLY A 185 4.60 5.29 -6.83
C GLY A 185 5.31 6.64 -6.79
N ALA A 186 4.95 7.49 -5.83
CA ALA A 186 5.60 8.78 -5.63
C ALA A 186 7.10 8.61 -5.31
N CYS A 187 7.43 7.67 -4.41
CA CYS A 187 8.81 7.30 -4.10
C CYS A 187 9.57 6.79 -5.34
N TYR A 188 8.97 5.86 -6.09
CA TYR A 188 9.58 5.29 -7.30
C TYR A 188 9.87 6.36 -8.36
N PHE A 189 8.90 7.23 -8.66
CA PHE A 189 9.08 8.27 -9.66
C PHE A 189 10.07 9.36 -9.22
N LEU A 190 10.14 9.69 -7.93
CA LEU A 190 11.18 10.57 -7.40
C LEU A 190 12.57 9.95 -7.61
N LEU A 191 12.77 8.67 -7.26
CA LEU A 191 14.06 7.98 -7.47
C LEU A 191 14.44 7.85 -8.95
N ARG A 192 13.45 7.88 -9.85
CA ARG A 192 13.64 7.92 -11.31
C ARG A 192 13.75 9.34 -11.87
N GLN A 193 13.82 10.36 -11.02
CA GLN A 193 13.89 11.78 -11.39
C GLN A 193 12.71 12.27 -12.25
N ARG A 194 11.55 11.62 -12.13
CA ARG A 194 10.31 11.97 -12.86
C ARG A 194 9.37 12.75 -11.95
N MET A 195 9.76 13.97 -11.59
CA MET A 195 9.02 14.78 -10.61
C MET A 195 7.59 15.15 -11.03
N MET A 196 7.31 15.32 -12.33
CA MET A 196 5.94 15.54 -12.80
C MET A 196 5.04 14.34 -12.52
N ALA A 197 5.51 13.12 -12.80
CA ALA A 197 4.76 11.90 -12.50
C ALA A 197 4.60 11.70 -10.98
N CYS A 198 5.64 12.01 -10.20
CA CYS A 198 5.57 12.01 -8.74
C CYS A 198 4.47 12.95 -8.22
N THR A 199 4.46 14.20 -8.69
CA THR A 199 3.47 15.22 -8.30
C THR A 199 2.05 14.85 -8.76
N LEU A 200 1.90 14.29 -9.97
CA LEU A 200 0.60 13.79 -10.45
C LEU A 200 0.04 12.68 -9.56
N LEU A 201 0.88 11.71 -9.15
CA LEU A 201 0.44 10.68 -8.21
C LEU A 201 0.05 11.28 -6.86
N ILE A 202 0.81 12.26 -6.35
CA ILE A 202 0.44 12.94 -5.10
C ILE A 202 -0.92 13.63 -5.23
N ALA A 203 -1.18 14.28 -6.36
CA ALA A 203 -2.48 14.88 -6.64
C ALA A 203 -3.63 13.86 -6.58
N ILE A 204 -3.49 12.75 -7.31
CA ILE A 204 -4.52 11.71 -7.39
C ILE A 204 -4.73 11.04 -6.02
N PHE A 205 -3.65 10.59 -5.37
CA PHE A 205 -3.76 9.79 -4.16
C PHE A 205 -3.99 10.60 -2.89
N SER A 206 -3.79 11.92 -2.92
CA SER A 206 -4.21 12.80 -1.82
C SER A 206 -5.74 12.89 -1.65
N LEU A 207 -6.53 12.53 -2.68
CA LEU A 207 -7.99 12.40 -2.58
C LEU A 207 -8.46 11.17 -1.78
N ASN A 208 -7.55 10.24 -1.51
CA ASN A 208 -7.87 8.96 -0.89
C ASN A 208 -7.81 9.01 0.65
N LYS A 209 -6.82 9.73 1.21
CA LYS A 209 -6.64 9.81 2.66
C LYS A 209 -6.00 11.12 3.09
N GLU A 210 -6.50 11.67 4.18
CA GLU A 210 -6.12 12.98 4.70
C GLU A 210 -4.67 13.05 5.21
N THR A 211 -4.06 11.92 5.56
CA THR A 211 -2.66 11.81 6.01
C THR A 211 -1.65 11.79 4.87
N PHE A 212 -2.10 11.74 3.61
CA PHE A 212 -1.21 11.58 2.46
C PHE A 212 -0.25 12.77 2.26
N PHE A 213 -0.53 13.94 2.85
CA PHE A 213 0.40 15.09 2.85
C PHE A 213 1.74 14.80 3.54
N LEU A 214 1.83 13.75 4.37
CA LEU A 214 3.08 13.30 4.98
C LEU A 214 4.05 12.73 3.93
N VAL A 215 3.54 12.21 2.80
CA VAL A 215 4.37 11.67 1.72
C VAL A 215 5.30 12.73 1.13
N PRO A 216 4.81 13.89 0.59
CA PRO A 216 5.71 14.91 0.06
C PRO A 216 6.67 15.49 1.11
N LEU A 217 6.24 15.62 2.38
CA LEU A 217 7.13 16.04 3.48
C LEU A 217 8.31 15.07 3.66
N ALA A 218 8.05 13.76 3.64
CA ALA A 218 9.12 12.77 3.72
C ALA A 218 10.00 12.79 2.47
N LEU A 219 9.39 12.83 1.27
CA LEU A 219 10.10 12.82 -0.02
C LEU A 219 11.10 13.98 -0.18
N PHE A 220 10.87 15.11 0.48
CA PHE A 220 11.85 16.21 0.55
C PHE A 220 13.25 15.73 0.96
N PHE A 221 13.34 14.80 1.91
CA PHE A 221 14.59 14.23 2.42
C PHE A 221 15.16 13.11 1.54
N LEU A 222 14.38 12.66 0.54
CA LEU A 222 14.79 11.65 -0.42
C LEU A 222 15.40 12.25 -1.68
N HIS A 223 15.45 13.57 -1.88
CA HIS A 223 16.16 14.13 -3.04
C HIS A 223 17.67 13.82 -3.03
N ASP A 224 18.27 13.62 -4.21
CA ASP A 224 19.73 13.52 -4.36
C ASP A 224 20.40 14.83 -3.91
N SER A 225 21.64 14.80 -3.40
CA SER A 225 22.34 15.96 -2.83
C SER A 225 22.69 17.06 -3.86
N ASP A 226 22.73 16.70 -5.14
CA ASP A 226 22.98 17.57 -6.29
C ASP A 226 21.78 18.46 -6.67
N VAL A 227 20.55 18.08 -6.29
CA VAL A 227 19.35 18.88 -6.59
C VAL A 227 19.40 20.19 -5.81
N ALA A 228 19.40 21.32 -6.51
CA ALA A 228 19.40 22.64 -5.90
C ALA A 228 18.27 22.81 -4.85
N PRO A 229 18.54 23.37 -3.66
CA PRO A 229 17.55 23.48 -2.58
C PRO A 229 16.23 24.15 -3.01
N TRP A 230 16.29 25.22 -3.79
CA TRP A 230 15.10 25.94 -4.27
C TRP A 230 14.17 25.05 -5.10
N LYS A 231 14.71 24.11 -5.90
CA LYS A 231 13.89 23.15 -6.66
C LYS A 231 13.17 22.19 -5.72
N ARG A 232 13.84 21.72 -4.66
CA ARG A 232 13.24 20.83 -3.66
C ARG A 232 12.10 21.53 -2.93
N PHE A 233 12.32 22.77 -2.50
CA PHE A 233 11.30 23.59 -1.85
C PHE A 233 10.15 23.90 -2.81
N GLY A 234 10.42 24.19 -4.08
CA GLY A 234 9.39 24.42 -5.10
C GLY A 234 8.49 23.20 -5.31
N TRP A 235 9.08 22.00 -5.45
CA TRP A 235 8.30 20.77 -5.54
C TRP A 235 7.49 20.49 -4.28
N LEU A 236 8.10 20.66 -3.11
CA LEU A 236 7.41 20.48 -1.83
C LEU A 236 6.21 21.43 -1.70
N ALA A 237 6.40 22.72 -1.99
CA ALA A 237 5.34 23.72 -1.92
C ALA A 237 4.19 23.40 -2.87
N ALA A 238 4.49 23.02 -4.13
CA ALA A 238 3.48 22.63 -5.10
C ALA A 238 2.69 21.39 -4.64
N GLN A 239 3.39 20.36 -4.15
CA GLN A 239 2.76 19.12 -3.68
C GLN A 239 1.90 19.34 -2.42
N LEU A 240 2.36 20.18 -1.48
CA LEU A 240 1.59 20.53 -0.29
C LEU A 240 0.37 21.39 -0.63
N ALA A 241 0.49 22.34 -1.56
CA ALA A 241 -0.65 23.12 -2.04
C ALA A 241 -1.72 22.22 -2.67
N ILE A 242 -1.31 21.23 -3.45
CA ILE A 242 -2.20 20.20 -4.00
C ILE A 242 -2.86 19.40 -2.88
N CYS A 243 -2.10 18.85 -1.92
CA CYS A 243 -2.66 18.09 -0.80
C CYS A 243 -3.64 18.92 0.05
N PHE A 244 -3.37 20.21 0.22
CA PHE A 244 -4.28 21.11 0.92
C PHE A 244 -5.58 21.34 0.14
N ALA A 245 -5.48 21.61 -1.17
CA ALA A 245 -6.63 21.79 -2.03
C ALA A 245 -7.51 20.53 -2.10
N THR A 246 -6.91 19.35 -2.28
CA THR A 246 -7.64 18.08 -2.29
C THR A 246 -8.27 17.78 -0.94
N ARG A 247 -7.57 18.05 0.18
CA ARG A 247 -8.15 17.92 1.52
C ARG A 247 -9.37 18.81 1.72
N ARG A 248 -9.29 20.09 1.32
CA ARG A 248 -10.43 21.01 1.40
C ARG A 248 -11.61 20.54 0.55
N PHE A 249 -11.32 20.01 -0.65
CA PHE A 249 -12.32 19.43 -1.53
C PHE A 249 -13.02 18.22 -0.90
N ILE A 250 -12.27 17.20 -0.46
CA ILE A 250 -12.87 15.96 0.09
C ILE A 250 -13.57 16.14 1.44
N MET A 251 -13.25 17.21 2.18
CA MET A 251 -13.91 17.51 3.47
C MET A 251 -15.12 18.43 3.31
N SER A 252 -15.28 19.09 2.16
CA SER A 252 -16.42 19.96 1.90
C SER A 252 -17.71 19.15 1.81
N GLY A 253 -18.77 19.62 2.50
CA GLY A 253 -20.09 19.00 2.44
C GLY A 253 -20.39 17.90 3.47
N TYR A 254 -19.49 17.61 4.42
CA TYR A 254 -19.73 16.60 5.47
C TYR A 254 -19.65 17.17 6.89
N ALA A 255 -19.99 18.45 7.07
CA ALA A 255 -20.01 19.07 8.40
C ALA A 255 -21.02 18.37 9.31
N ASP A 256 -22.19 18.03 8.75
CA ASP A 256 -23.35 17.47 9.46
C ASP A 256 -23.30 15.95 9.62
N ASN A 257 -22.33 15.26 9.00
CA ASN A 257 -22.13 13.83 9.23
C ASN A 257 -21.73 13.56 10.69
N ASP A 258 -22.18 12.43 11.23
CA ASP A 258 -21.83 11.97 12.57
C ASP A 258 -20.31 11.74 12.74
N GLY A 259 -19.88 11.63 14.00
CA GLY A 259 -18.50 11.31 14.35
C GLY A 259 -17.57 12.51 14.44
N ASP A 260 -16.35 12.26 14.90
CA ASP A 260 -15.32 13.28 15.11
C ASP A 260 -14.30 13.30 13.98
N PHE A 261 -13.50 14.37 13.95
CA PHE A 261 -12.41 14.50 12.98
C PHE A 261 -11.34 13.41 13.17
N VAL A 262 -11.12 12.99 14.41
CA VAL A 262 -10.17 11.94 14.82
C VAL A 262 -10.72 11.20 16.04
N ALA A 263 -10.51 9.90 16.11
CA ALA A 263 -10.81 9.12 17.30
C ALA A 263 -9.59 9.10 18.23
N PHE A 264 -9.71 9.66 19.43
CA PHE A 264 -8.63 9.64 20.41
C PHE A 264 -8.54 8.27 21.10
N GLN A 265 -7.41 7.59 20.96
CA GLN A 265 -7.21 6.19 21.38
C GLN A 265 -6.00 6.00 22.31
N LEU A 266 -5.38 7.09 22.80
CA LEU A 266 -4.13 7.05 23.57
C LEU A 266 -4.16 6.03 24.72
N TRP A 267 -5.22 6.04 25.53
CA TRP A 267 -5.32 5.14 26.68
C TRP A 267 -5.54 3.68 26.29
N SER A 268 -6.27 3.43 25.21
CA SER A 268 -6.45 2.09 24.65
C SER A 268 -5.10 1.54 24.16
N ASN A 269 -4.34 2.37 23.44
CA ASN A 269 -3.02 2.02 22.95
C ASN A 269 -2.03 1.75 24.09
N LEU A 270 -1.97 2.62 25.11
CA LEU A 270 -1.07 2.43 26.23
C LEU A 270 -1.36 1.13 26.98
N LYS A 271 -2.64 0.84 27.26
CA LYS A 271 -3.05 -0.42 27.89
C LYS A 271 -2.64 -1.64 27.06
N PHE A 272 -2.77 -1.55 25.73
CA PHE A 272 -2.36 -2.62 24.83
C PHE A 272 -0.84 -2.85 24.85
N TRP A 273 -0.04 -1.78 24.71
CA TRP A 273 1.43 -1.88 24.60
C TRP A 273 2.13 -2.19 25.94
N VAL A 274 1.52 -1.88 27.08
CA VAL A 274 2.07 -2.28 28.39
C VAL A 274 1.73 -3.74 28.73
N ASN A 275 0.69 -4.30 28.12
CA ASN A 275 0.26 -5.66 28.42
C ASN A 275 1.17 -6.71 27.73
N PRO A 276 1.94 -7.52 28.47
CA PRO A 276 2.83 -8.53 27.87
C PRO A 276 2.08 -9.58 27.05
N ALA A 277 0.81 -9.86 27.37
CA ALA A 277 0.00 -10.82 26.62
C ALA A 277 -0.26 -10.37 25.18
N SER A 278 -0.26 -9.05 24.90
CA SER A 278 -0.39 -8.52 23.54
C SER A 278 0.72 -9.00 22.62
N TYR A 279 1.93 -9.20 23.16
CA TYR A 279 3.10 -9.67 22.42
C TYR A 279 3.11 -11.19 22.19
N LEU A 280 2.16 -11.94 22.73
CA LEU A 280 2.06 -13.39 22.50
C LEU A 280 0.90 -13.72 21.55
N SER A 281 0.36 -12.71 20.87
CA SER A 281 -0.78 -12.85 19.98
C SER A 281 -0.40 -13.60 18.69
N PHE A 282 -1.38 -14.34 18.17
CA PHE A 282 -1.32 -15.05 16.90
C PHE A 282 -2.59 -14.73 16.10
N TYR A 283 -2.43 -14.63 14.79
CA TYR A 283 -3.50 -14.25 13.88
C TYR A 283 -3.64 -15.19 12.69
N ASN A 284 -4.84 -15.30 12.13
CA ASN A 284 -5.12 -16.08 10.94
C ASN A 284 -4.65 -15.33 9.68
N LEU A 285 -3.37 -15.39 9.34
CA LEU A 285 -2.83 -14.66 8.17
C LEU A 285 -3.10 -15.39 6.85
N ILE A 286 -2.66 -16.64 6.75
CA ILE A 286 -2.62 -17.40 5.48
C ILE A 286 -3.98 -18.03 5.18
N GLY A 287 -4.70 -18.43 6.22
CA GLY A 287 -6.01 -19.06 6.11
C GLY A 287 -6.69 -19.18 7.47
N LYS A 288 -7.99 -19.46 7.45
CA LYS A 288 -8.75 -19.70 8.67
C LYS A 288 -8.19 -20.92 9.42
N GLY A 289 -7.76 -20.71 10.66
CA GLY A 289 -7.16 -21.75 11.50
C GLY A 289 -5.64 -21.91 11.34
N ILE A 290 -5.01 -21.19 10.39
CA ILE A 290 -3.55 -21.16 10.26
C ILE A 290 -3.03 -19.92 10.98
N PHE A 291 -2.65 -20.13 12.23
CA PHE A 291 -2.15 -19.08 13.11
C PHE A 291 -0.70 -18.74 12.80
N THR A 292 -0.45 -17.47 12.52
CA THR A 292 0.89 -16.90 12.39
C THR A 292 1.13 -15.92 13.54
N PRO A 293 2.36 -15.85 14.08
CA PRO A 293 2.70 -14.87 15.09
C PRO A 293 2.44 -13.44 14.59
N SER A 294 2.00 -12.55 15.48
CA SER A 294 1.84 -11.12 15.18
C SER A 294 3.20 -10.44 14.89
N LEU A 295 3.18 -9.20 14.40
CA LEU A 295 4.42 -8.48 14.10
C LEU A 295 5.25 -8.18 15.36
N GLU A 296 4.56 -7.92 16.47
CA GLU A 296 5.15 -7.66 17.79
C GLU A 296 5.56 -8.93 18.53
N ASN A 297 5.09 -10.10 18.07
CA ASN A 297 5.46 -11.38 18.67
C ASN A 297 6.98 -11.64 18.56
N PRO A 298 7.67 -12.07 19.64
CA PRO A 298 9.12 -12.29 19.60
C PRO A 298 9.61 -13.18 18.46
N LEU A 299 8.80 -14.16 18.02
CA LEU A 299 9.13 -15.04 16.89
C LEU A 299 9.26 -14.28 15.56
N MET A 300 8.55 -13.16 15.40
CA MET A 300 8.67 -12.26 14.25
C MET A 300 9.59 -11.08 14.54
N LEU A 301 9.38 -10.44 15.70
CA LEU A 301 10.03 -9.20 16.07
C LEU A 301 11.54 -9.36 16.18
N VAL A 302 12.06 -10.46 16.77
CA VAL A 302 13.49 -10.64 16.96
C VAL A 302 14.23 -10.81 15.62
N PRO A 303 13.83 -11.74 14.72
CA PRO A 303 14.45 -11.83 13.39
C PRO A 303 14.36 -10.53 12.60
N LEU A 304 13.22 -9.83 12.64
CA LEU A 304 13.04 -8.55 11.97
C LEU A 304 13.97 -7.48 12.56
N ALA A 305 14.10 -7.40 13.89
CA ALA A 305 14.99 -6.45 14.55
C ALA A 305 16.45 -6.70 14.21
N VAL A 306 16.90 -7.96 14.18
CA VAL A 306 18.26 -8.33 13.76
C VAL A 306 18.49 -7.93 12.29
N PHE A 307 17.56 -8.27 11.41
CA PHE A 307 17.61 -7.92 9.98
C PHE A 307 17.66 -6.41 9.78
N PHE A 308 16.72 -5.66 10.36
CA PHE A 308 16.64 -4.21 10.18
C PHE A 308 17.79 -3.46 10.86
N ARG A 309 18.33 -3.95 11.97
CA ARG A 309 19.55 -3.38 12.58
C ARG A 309 20.75 -3.48 11.62
N ALA A 310 20.94 -4.63 11.00
CA ALA A 310 22.01 -4.82 10.02
C ALA A 310 21.75 -4.02 8.74
N ALA A 311 20.52 -4.05 8.23
CA ALA A 311 20.11 -3.26 7.07
C ALA A 311 20.34 -1.75 7.30
N TRP A 312 19.96 -1.23 8.47
CA TRP A 312 20.10 0.18 8.84
C TRP A 312 21.56 0.64 8.80
N ARG A 313 22.47 -0.14 9.37
CA ARG A 313 23.92 0.17 9.38
C ARG A 313 24.49 0.32 7.97
N ASN A 314 24.01 -0.51 7.04
CA ASN A 314 24.48 -0.54 5.65
C ASN A 314 23.73 0.41 4.71
N THR A 315 22.62 0.99 5.16
CA THR A 315 21.81 1.86 4.32
C THR A 315 22.45 3.24 4.21
N PRO A 316 22.58 3.88 3.04
CA PRO A 316 23.03 5.26 2.92
C PRO A 316 22.22 6.26 3.78
N THR A 317 22.89 7.32 4.27
CA THR A 317 22.30 8.35 5.14
C THR A 317 21.04 8.99 4.55
N ARG A 318 20.98 9.15 3.22
CA ARG A 318 19.81 9.67 2.50
C ARG A 318 18.54 8.89 2.81
N TYR A 319 18.58 7.56 2.69
CA TYR A 319 17.41 6.71 2.94
C TYR A 319 17.08 6.61 4.43
N ARG A 320 18.09 6.69 5.32
CA ARG A 320 17.85 6.81 6.77
C ARG A 320 17.12 8.10 7.14
N ARG A 321 17.53 9.24 6.57
CA ARG A 321 16.85 10.52 6.75
C ARG A 321 15.42 10.48 6.23
N TYR A 322 15.20 9.88 5.05
CA TYR A 322 13.86 9.66 4.51
C TYR A 322 13.00 8.79 5.44
N PHE A 323 13.55 7.69 5.97
CA PHE A 323 12.85 6.85 6.96
C PHE A 323 12.46 7.64 8.20
N LEU A 324 13.38 8.40 8.79
CA LEU A 324 13.07 9.22 9.97
C LEU A 324 12.01 10.29 9.66
N ALA A 325 12.11 10.95 8.50
CA ALA A 325 11.14 11.96 8.06
C ALA A 325 9.73 11.37 7.85
N ALA A 326 9.63 10.12 7.37
CA ALA A 326 8.35 9.43 7.23
C ALA A 326 7.83 8.87 8.56
N PHE A 327 8.70 8.28 9.38
CA PHE A 327 8.31 7.53 10.58
C PHE A 327 8.01 8.45 11.77
N VAL A 328 8.87 9.43 12.05
CA VAL A 328 8.77 10.27 13.26
C VAL A 328 7.43 11.02 13.35
N PRO A 329 6.88 11.62 12.28
CA PRO A 329 5.56 12.27 12.36
C PRO A 329 4.40 11.28 12.53
N VAL A 330 4.54 10.05 12.03
CA VAL A 330 3.48 9.03 12.09
C VAL A 330 3.39 8.40 13.47
N VAL A 331 4.51 8.25 14.20
CA VAL A 331 4.53 7.70 15.57
C VAL A 331 3.56 8.41 16.53
N PRO A 332 3.61 9.75 16.73
CA PRO A 332 2.68 10.42 17.63
C PRO A 332 1.24 10.34 17.12
N LEU A 333 1.00 10.40 15.80
CA LEU A 333 -0.34 10.21 15.24
C LEU A 333 -0.88 8.81 15.54
N PHE A 334 -0.04 7.79 15.42
CA PHE A 334 -0.39 6.41 15.72
C PHE A 334 -0.67 6.22 17.21
N LEU A 335 0.15 6.78 18.10
CA LEU A 335 -0.07 6.69 19.55
C LEU A 335 -1.38 7.38 19.97
N LEU A 336 -1.70 8.53 19.39
CA LEU A 336 -2.89 9.31 19.76
C LEU A 336 -4.17 8.83 19.06
N PHE A 337 -4.09 8.41 17.81
CA PHE A 337 -5.27 8.16 16.95
C PHE A 337 -5.33 6.78 16.30
N GLY A 338 -4.22 6.02 16.31
CA GLY A 338 -4.20 4.64 15.85
C GLY A 338 -4.91 3.71 16.83
N CYS A 339 -5.14 2.46 16.42
CA CYS A 339 -5.75 1.43 17.27
C CYS A 339 -4.77 0.27 17.47
N ARG A 340 -4.30 0.05 18.70
CA ARG A 340 -3.50 -1.10 19.14
C ARG A 340 -2.29 -1.36 18.21
N ASP A 341 -2.21 -2.53 17.60
CA ASP A 341 -1.20 -3.00 16.65
C ASP A 341 -1.64 -2.84 15.18
N GLU A 342 -2.48 -1.85 14.86
CA GLU A 342 -2.91 -1.56 13.49
C GLU A 342 -1.78 -0.96 12.63
N ALA A 343 -0.78 -1.79 12.32
CA ALA A 343 0.45 -1.41 11.63
C ALA A 343 0.22 -0.86 10.22
N ARG A 344 -0.94 -1.12 9.61
CA ARG A 344 -1.34 -0.50 8.34
C ARG A 344 -1.38 1.03 8.40
N ASN A 345 -1.51 1.63 9.58
CA ASN A 345 -1.45 3.08 9.77
C ASN A 345 -0.07 3.68 9.44
N PHE A 346 0.98 2.83 9.35
CA PHE A 346 2.30 3.19 8.84
C PHE A 346 2.43 3.03 7.31
N SER A 347 1.31 2.96 6.58
CA SER A 347 1.24 2.83 5.12
C SER A 347 2.20 3.77 4.37
N VAL A 348 2.20 5.05 4.76
CA VAL A 348 3.06 6.11 4.19
C VAL A 348 4.56 5.91 4.48
N VAL A 349 4.90 5.08 5.47
CA VAL A 349 6.27 4.76 5.87
C VAL A 349 6.80 3.52 5.12
N PHE A 350 5.94 2.66 4.57
CA PHE A 350 6.38 1.44 3.86
C PHE A 350 7.40 1.68 2.75
N PRO A 351 7.31 2.73 1.91
CA PRO A 351 8.35 2.97 0.92
C PRO A 351 9.73 3.13 1.56
N ALA A 352 9.82 3.84 2.70
CA ALA A 352 11.08 3.98 3.41
C ALA A 352 11.55 2.65 4.04
N ILE A 353 10.64 1.89 4.67
CA ILE A 353 10.93 0.56 5.22
C ILE A 353 11.47 -0.38 4.12
N ILE A 354 10.84 -0.37 2.94
CA ILE A 354 11.28 -1.15 1.78
C ILE A 354 12.68 -0.74 1.36
N LEU A 355 12.97 0.55 1.24
CA LEU A 355 14.31 1.02 0.87
C LEU A 355 15.37 0.55 1.87
N ILE A 356 15.12 0.64 3.19
CA ILE A 356 16.03 0.05 4.19
C ILE A 356 16.14 -1.46 3.99
N ALA A 357 15.03 -2.17 3.84
CA ALA A 357 14.99 -3.63 3.71
C ALA A 357 15.74 -4.14 2.47
N LEU A 358 15.73 -3.40 1.36
CA LEU A 358 16.50 -3.75 0.16
C LEU A 358 18.01 -3.84 0.44
N HIS A 359 18.55 -2.94 1.27
CA HIS A 359 19.96 -2.98 1.70
C HIS A 359 20.27 -4.15 2.64
N GLY A 360 19.29 -4.64 3.41
CA GLY A 360 19.42 -5.85 4.20
C GLY A 360 19.33 -7.12 3.35
N ALA A 361 18.40 -7.15 2.40
CA ALA A 361 18.11 -8.32 1.57
C ALA A 361 19.28 -8.70 0.66
N SER A 362 20.05 -7.73 0.16
CA SER A 362 21.28 -8.02 -0.60
C SER A 362 22.36 -8.72 0.23
N ARG A 363 22.30 -8.61 1.56
CA ARG A 363 23.28 -9.17 2.51
C ARG A 363 22.70 -10.24 3.43
N PHE A 364 21.56 -10.83 3.07
CA PHE A 364 20.83 -11.76 3.93
C PHE A 364 21.69 -12.91 4.47
N ASN A 365 22.52 -13.52 3.61
CA ASN A 365 23.44 -14.59 4.00
C ASN A 365 24.52 -14.13 5.00
N ALA A 366 25.02 -12.90 4.89
CA ALA A 366 25.99 -12.37 5.85
C ALA A 366 25.34 -12.08 7.22
N ILE A 367 24.04 -11.75 7.24
CA ILE A 367 23.31 -11.45 8.48
C ILE A 367 23.01 -12.73 9.28
N PHE A 368 22.61 -13.82 8.60
CA PHE A 368 22.12 -15.04 9.26
C PHE A 368 22.99 -16.30 9.03
N GLY A 369 23.91 -16.28 8.07
CA GLY A 369 24.72 -17.44 7.69
C GLY A 369 26.04 -17.61 8.45
N GLY A 370 26.39 -16.70 9.37
CA GLY A 370 27.56 -16.83 10.24
C GLY A 370 28.94 -16.68 9.57
N SER A 371 29.02 -16.59 8.24
CA SER A 371 30.26 -16.36 7.52
C SER A 371 30.63 -14.87 7.54
N ALA A 372 31.41 -14.46 8.53
CA ALA A 372 31.96 -13.11 8.62
C ALA A 372 33.01 -12.78 7.53
N ASP A 373 33.56 -13.79 6.85
CA ASP A 373 34.70 -13.66 5.95
C ASP A 373 34.47 -14.27 4.56
N ALA A 374 33.52 -13.74 3.81
CA ALA A 374 33.65 -13.74 2.36
C ALA A 374 33.74 -12.27 1.94
N SER A 375 34.96 -11.84 1.65
CA SER A 375 35.29 -10.56 1.00
C SER A 375 34.26 -10.26 -0.09
N ASP A 376 33.35 -9.36 0.24
CA ASP A 376 32.23 -8.92 -0.59
C ASP A 376 32.78 -7.92 -1.62
N ASP A 377 33.63 -8.42 -2.52
CA ASP A 377 34.11 -7.74 -3.73
C ASP A 377 33.00 -7.58 -4.77
N THR A 378 31.73 -7.69 -4.37
CA THR A 378 30.64 -7.09 -5.12
C THR A 378 30.61 -5.58 -4.85
N HIS A 379 31.71 -4.92 -5.24
CA HIS A 379 31.71 -3.52 -5.59
C HIS A 379 30.50 -3.31 -6.50
N PHE A 380 29.45 -2.66 -5.98
CA PHE A 380 28.45 -2.06 -6.85
C PHE A 380 29.25 -1.22 -7.85
N PRO A 381 29.22 -1.54 -9.15
CA PRO A 381 29.92 -0.69 -10.10
C PRO A 381 29.41 0.73 -9.86
N PRO A 382 30.32 1.73 -9.79
CA PRO A 382 29.90 3.11 -9.64
C PRO A 382 28.78 3.36 -10.63
N ARG A 383 27.67 3.89 -10.12
CA ARG A 383 26.48 4.34 -10.85
C ARG A 383 26.96 4.84 -12.21
N ARG A 384 26.68 4.09 -13.30
CA ARG A 384 27.00 4.55 -14.65
C ARG A 384 26.49 5.99 -14.73
N PRO A 385 27.36 7.00 -14.93
CA PRO A 385 26.86 8.33 -15.26
C PRO A 385 26.02 8.15 -16.51
N ASP A 386 24.78 8.60 -16.42
CA ASP A 386 23.87 8.89 -17.53
C ASP A 386 24.03 7.99 -18.75
N VAL A 387 23.16 6.98 -18.82
CA VAL A 387 22.66 6.58 -20.14
C VAL A 387 21.99 7.83 -20.70
N GLU A 388 22.72 8.55 -21.55
CA GLU A 388 22.14 9.39 -22.58
C GLU A 388 20.96 8.60 -23.14
N MET A 389 19.75 9.05 -22.82
CA MET A 389 18.55 8.65 -23.53
C MET A 389 18.74 9.22 -24.93
N THR A 390 19.45 8.49 -25.79
CA THR A 390 19.24 8.59 -27.23
C THR A 390 17.77 8.29 -27.46
N THR A 391 17.04 9.37 -27.76
CA THR A 391 15.78 9.36 -28.48
C THR A 391 15.98 8.58 -29.78
N GLU A 392 15.74 7.27 -29.76
CA GLU A 392 15.33 6.56 -30.97
C GLU A 392 13.88 6.93 -31.23
N ALA A 393 13.73 7.97 -32.05
CA ALA A 393 12.54 8.25 -32.79
C ALA A 393 12.28 7.13 -33.80
N ALA A 394 11.02 6.70 -33.88
CA ALA A 394 10.34 6.16 -35.06
C ALA A 394 11.12 5.21 -35.99
N GLN A 395 10.82 3.91 -35.87
CA GLN A 395 10.44 3.03 -36.98
C GLN A 395 9.69 1.80 -36.47
#